data_AF-A0A973LNL2-F1
#
_entry.id   AF-A0A973LNL2-F1
#
_cell.length_a   1.000
_cell.length_b   1.000
_cell.length_c   1.000
_cell.angle_alpha   90.00
_cell.angle_beta   90.00
_cell.angle_gamma   90.00
#
_symmetry.space_group_name_H-M   'P 1'
#
loop_
_entity.id
_entity.type
_entity.pdbx_description
1 polymer ?
#
loop_
_entity_poly.entity_id
_entity_poly.type
_entity_poly.pdbx_seq_one_letter_code
_entity_poly.pdbx_strand_id
1 'polypeptide(L)'
;MTFNPLQERGIPLDRQLRNWRELNVLPIDPDHADPYTRCRIITMNGIEVEAILFSHQLARHCPDLELKQQLARVRYIEAQQQKVVNWLLPGLASVLETTIAYEQVAVDLTAWVARMEPDPYLTRAYEFGVLEDFDHLYRYANL
;
A
#
# COMPACT_ATOMS: atom_id res chain seq x y z
N MET A 1 -13.24 -6.75 21.32
CA MET A 1 -11.82 -6.37 21.24
C MET A 1 -11.52 -6.01 19.80
N THR A 2 -10.95 -4.84 19.56
CA THR A 2 -10.55 -4.39 18.21
C THR A 2 -9.30 -5.17 17.79
N PHE A 3 -9.26 -5.64 16.55
CA PHE A 3 -8.10 -6.37 16.00
C PHE A 3 -6.83 -5.49 16.06
N ASN A 4 -5.73 -6.03 16.60
CA ASN A 4 -4.42 -5.37 16.60
C ASN A 4 -3.41 -6.23 15.82
N PRO A 5 -3.09 -5.88 14.56
CA PRO A 5 -2.21 -6.70 13.72
C PRO A 5 -0.79 -6.84 14.30
N LEU A 6 -0.35 -5.94 15.18
CA LEU A 6 0.99 -5.97 15.80
C LEU A 6 1.12 -7.00 16.93
N GLN A 7 0.00 -7.53 17.43
CA GLN A 7 -0.02 -8.55 18.49
C GLN A 7 -0.25 -9.96 17.94
N GLU A 8 -0.55 -10.08 16.65
CA GLU A 8 -0.82 -11.35 16.00
C GLU A 8 0.48 -12.02 15.54
N ARG A 9 0.55 -13.35 15.67
CA ARG A 9 1.75 -14.13 15.31
C ARG A 9 2.00 -14.26 13.80
N GLY A 10 1.07 -13.76 12.98
CA GLY A 10 1.11 -13.89 11.53
C GLY A 10 0.97 -15.34 11.04
N ILE A 11 1.27 -15.56 9.76
CA ILE A 11 1.21 -16.87 9.09
C ILE A 11 2.66 -17.32 8.82
N PRO A 12 3.06 -18.57 9.10
CA PRO A 12 4.39 -19.08 8.71
C PRO A 12 4.66 -18.96 7.21
N LEU A 13 5.89 -18.64 6.79
CA LEU A 13 6.24 -18.35 5.38
C LEU A 13 5.88 -19.48 4.41
N ASP A 14 6.03 -20.73 4.82
CA ASP A 14 5.64 -21.93 4.06
C ASP A 14 4.13 -22.06 3.84
N ARG A 15 3.33 -21.32 4.61
CA ARG A 15 1.86 -21.29 4.54
C ARG A 15 1.31 -19.98 3.96
N GLN A 16 2.17 -19.08 3.49
CA GLN A 16 1.76 -17.80 2.88
C GLN A 16 1.62 -17.87 1.35
N LEU A 17 2.12 -18.95 0.73
CA LEU A 17 2.01 -19.13 -0.71
C LEU A 17 0.57 -19.37 -1.14
N ARG A 18 0.19 -18.74 -2.25
CA ARG A 18 -1.14 -18.84 -2.84
C ARG A 18 -1.09 -19.56 -4.18
N ASN A 19 -2.11 -20.37 -4.43
CA ASN A 19 -2.35 -20.96 -5.74
C ASN A 19 -3.08 -19.98 -6.67
N TRP A 20 -3.18 -20.31 -7.96
CA TRP A 20 -3.81 -19.44 -8.96
C TRP A 20 -5.26 -19.06 -8.67
N ARG A 21 -6.04 -19.94 -8.03
CA ARG A 21 -7.42 -19.62 -7.63
C ARG A 21 -7.46 -18.61 -6.49
N GLU A 22 -6.54 -18.72 -5.54
CA GLU A 22 -6.41 -17.78 -4.41
C GLU A 22 -5.84 -16.42 -4.84
N LEU A 23 -5.02 -16.38 -5.90
CA LEU A 23 -4.53 -15.13 -6.50
C LEU A 23 -5.63 -14.41 -7.29
N ASN A 24 -6.59 -15.14 -7.85
CA ASN A 24 -7.69 -14.58 -8.62
C ASN A 24 -8.82 -14.09 -7.70
N VAL A 25 -8.58 -12.96 -7.04
CA VAL A 25 -9.56 -12.32 -6.15
C VAL A 25 -10.68 -11.64 -6.92
N LEU A 26 -11.84 -11.52 -6.28
CA LEU A 26 -12.95 -10.72 -6.78
C LEU A 26 -12.67 -9.23 -6.48
N PRO A 27 -12.63 -8.34 -7.50
CA PRO A 27 -12.48 -6.91 -7.27
C PRO A 27 -13.65 -6.33 -6.47
N ILE A 28 -13.42 -5.19 -5.81
CA ILE A 28 -14.49 -4.43 -5.16
C ILE A 28 -15.49 -3.91 -6.18
N ASP A 29 -16.73 -3.69 -5.75
CA ASP A 29 -17.73 -2.98 -6.56
C ASP A 29 -17.28 -1.51 -6.74
N PRO A 30 -17.05 -1.04 -7.99
CA PRO A 30 -16.58 0.33 -8.21
C PRO A 30 -17.58 1.41 -7.76
N ASP A 31 -18.87 1.12 -7.81
CA ASP A 31 -19.97 2.07 -7.58
C ASP A 31 -20.45 2.07 -6.13
N HIS A 32 -20.40 0.90 -5.47
CA HIS A 32 -20.98 0.72 -4.14
C HIS A 32 -19.95 0.50 -3.01
N ALA A 33 -18.68 0.30 -3.33
CA ALA A 33 -17.66 0.15 -2.28
C ALA A 33 -17.41 1.48 -1.56
N ASP A 34 -17.22 1.39 -0.24
CA ASP A 34 -16.82 2.54 0.58
C ASP A 34 -15.51 3.14 0.06
N PRO A 35 -15.40 4.48 -0.11
CA PRO A 35 -14.18 5.12 -0.62
C PRO A 35 -12.91 4.76 0.17
N TYR A 36 -13.03 4.58 1.49
CA TYR A 36 -11.91 4.17 2.32
C TYR A 36 -11.56 2.68 2.17
N THR A 37 -12.44 1.84 1.62
CA THR A 37 -12.05 0.48 1.20
C THR A 37 -11.01 0.56 0.08
N ARG A 38 -11.24 1.41 -0.93
CA ARG A 38 -10.29 1.66 -2.01
C ARG A 38 -8.98 2.23 -1.47
N CYS A 39 -9.07 3.21 -0.55
CA CYS A 39 -7.87 3.79 0.06
C CYS A 39 -7.03 2.74 0.80
N ARG A 40 -7.66 1.88 1.60
CA ARG A 40 -6.96 0.79 2.31
C ARG A 40 -6.27 -0.18 1.35
N ILE A 41 -6.91 -0.51 0.22
CA ILE A 41 -6.30 -1.37 -0.81
C ILE A 41 -5.06 -0.69 -1.39
N ILE A 42 -5.16 0.59 -1.77
CA ILE A 42 -4.03 1.36 -2.32
C ILE A 42 -2.89 1.47 -1.30
N THR A 43 -3.18 1.81 -0.04
CA THR A 43 -2.17 1.88 1.03
C THR A 43 -1.48 0.53 1.22
N MET A 44 -2.23 -0.56 1.32
CA MET A 44 -1.65 -1.90 1.49
C MET A 44 -0.80 -2.30 0.28
N ASN A 45 -1.24 -1.98 -0.94
CA ASN A 45 -0.44 -2.20 -2.14
C ASN A 45 0.88 -1.43 -2.08
N GLY A 46 0.84 -0.14 -1.70
CA GLY A 46 2.05 0.68 -1.52
C GLY A 46 3.04 0.07 -0.52
N ILE A 47 2.55 -0.44 0.61
CA ILE A 47 3.39 -1.13 1.62
C ILE A 47 4.11 -2.34 1.00
N GLU A 48 3.38 -3.19 0.28
CA GLU A 48 3.96 -4.39 -0.34
C GLU A 48 4.94 -4.03 -1.46
N VAL A 49 4.66 -3.00 -2.26
CA VAL A 49 5.57 -2.50 -3.29
C VAL A 49 6.88 -2.02 -2.66
N GLU A 50 6.82 -1.21 -1.61
CA GLU A 50 8.01 -0.72 -0.92
C GLU A 50 8.81 -1.88 -0.28
N ALA A 51 8.14 -2.87 0.32
CA ALA A 51 8.81 -4.05 0.87
C ALA A 51 9.60 -4.82 -0.21
N ILE A 52 8.98 -5.04 -1.37
CA ILE A 52 9.61 -5.70 -2.52
C ILE A 52 10.82 -4.90 -3.02
N LEU A 53 10.67 -3.58 -3.20
CA LEU A 53 11.73 -2.69 -3.69
C LEU A 53 12.89 -2.59 -2.70
N PHE A 54 12.60 -2.42 -1.41
CA PHE A 54 13.58 -2.44 -0.33
C PHE A 54 14.39 -3.73 -0.35
N SER A 55 13.70 -4.88 -0.39
CA SER A 55 14.34 -6.19 -0.41
C SER A 55 15.21 -6.38 -1.66
N HIS A 56 14.76 -5.89 -2.81
CA HIS A 56 15.56 -5.88 -4.04
C HIS A 56 16.83 -5.04 -3.88
N GLN A 57 16.72 -3.84 -3.31
CA GLN A 57 17.86 -2.96 -3.09
C GLN A 57 18.85 -3.58 -2.10
N LEU A 58 18.37 -4.12 -0.99
CA LEU A 58 19.19 -4.81 0.01
C LEU A 58 19.98 -5.97 -0.62
N ALA A 59 19.34 -6.80 -1.44
CA ALA A 59 20.00 -7.94 -2.08
C ALA A 59 21.13 -7.55 -3.05
N ARG A 60 21.13 -6.33 -3.61
CA ARG A 60 22.21 -5.82 -4.49
C ARG A 60 23.45 -5.40 -3.69
N HIS A 61 23.27 -4.98 -2.45
CA HIS A 61 24.34 -4.50 -1.55
C HIS A 61 24.73 -5.51 -0.48
N CYS A 62 24.14 -6.71 -0.51
CA CYS A 62 24.42 -7.78 0.42
C CYS A 62 25.43 -8.77 -0.19
N PRO A 63 26.57 -9.05 0.47
CA PRO A 63 27.51 -10.08 0.03
C PRO A 63 27.10 -11.49 0.48
N ASP A 64 26.25 -11.62 1.49
CA ASP A 64 25.82 -12.91 2.06
C ASP A 64 24.81 -13.61 1.14
N LEU A 65 25.18 -14.79 0.65
CA LEU A 65 24.35 -15.59 -0.24
C LEU A 65 23.12 -16.17 0.45
N GLU A 66 23.23 -16.60 1.71
CA GLU A 66 22.12 -17.19 2.45
C GLU A 66 21.02 -16.14 2.68
N LEU A 67 21.43 -14.94 3.12
CA LEU A 67 20.51 -13.82 3.27
C LEU A 67 19.84 -13.45 1.93
N LYS A 68 20.58 -13.44 0.82
CA LYS A 68 19.99 -13.19 -0.52
C LYS A 68 18.95 -14.23 -0.92
N GLN A 69 19.16 -15.50 -0.58
CA GLN A 69 18.19 -16.57 -0.83
C GLN A 69 16.93 -16.38 0.03
N GLN A 70 17.10 -16.02 1.31
CA GLN A 70 15.98 -15.69 2.19
C GLN A 70 15.18 -14.50 1.67
N LEU A 71 15.86 -13.42 1.27
CA LEU A 71 15.22 -12.24 0.67
C LEU A 71 14.48 -12.58 -0.62
N ALA A 72 15.02 -13.46 -1.46
CA ALA A 72 14.33 -13.91 -2.67
C ALA A 72 13.04 -14.69 -2.35
N ARG A 73 13.07 -15.56 -1.34
CA ARG A 73 11.88 -16.28 -0.87
C ARG A 73 10.80 -15.33 -0.34
N VAL A 74 11.19 -14.36 0.48
CA VAL A 74 10.27 -13.35 1.04
C VAL A 74 9.65 -12.51 -0.07
N ARG A 75 10.45 -11.97 -1.00
CA ARG A 75 9.92 -11.18 -2.14
C ARG A 75 8.94 -11.95 -3.00
N TYR A 76 9.14 -13.25 -3.19
CA TYR A 76 8.20 -14.06 -3.96
C TYR A 76 6.82 -14.12 -3.28
N ILE A 77 6.79 -14.18 -1.95
CA ILE A 77 5.56 -14.15 -1.15
C ILE A 77 4.94 -12.74 -1.17
N GLU A 78 5.73 -11.70 -0.92
CA GLU A 78 5.27 -10.30 -0.95
C GLU A 78 4.72 -9.94 -2.34
N ALA A 79 5.32 -10.42 -3.43
CA ALA A 79 4.78 -10.22 -4.77
C ALA A 79 3.40 -10.87 -4.99
N GLN A 80 3.11 -11.99 -4.32
CA GLN A 80 1.77 -12.59 -4.32
C GLN A 80 0.79 -11.80 -3.43
N GLN A 81 1.27 -11.20 -2.35
CA GLN A 81 0.49 -10.32 -1.47
C GLN A 81 0.11 -9.03 -2.16
N GLN A 82 1.10 -8.34 -2.73
CA GLN A 82 0.92 -7.17 -3.59
C GLN A 82 -0.10 -7.43 -4.69
N LYS A 83 0.03 -8.57 -5.41
CA LYS A 83 -0.89 -8.92 -6.49
C LYS A 83 -2.33 -9.09 -5.99
N VAL A 84 -2.52 -9.86 -4.93
CA VAL A 84 -3.85 -10.09 -4.34
C VAL A 84 -4.49 -8.79 -3.91
N VAL A 85 -3.74 -7.91 -3.22
CA VAL A 85 -4.25 -6.62 -2.77
C VAL A 85 -4.57 -5.73 -3.98
N ASN A 86 -3.63 -5.57 -4.91
CA ASN A 86 -3.81 -4.73 -6.09
C ASN A 86 -5.00 -5.17 -6.95
N TRP A 87 -5.21 -6.48 -7.10
CA TRP A 87 -6.31 -7.03 -7.90
C TRP A 87 -7.69 -6.91 -7.24
N LEU A 88 -7.77 -6.41 -6.00
CA LEU A 88 -9.04 -5.94 -5.45
C LEU A 88 -9.50 -4.64 -6.11
N LEU A 89 -8.61 -3.86 -6.73
CA LEU A 89 -9.00 -2.69 -7.51
C LEU A 89 -9.60 -3.10 -8.86
N PRO A 90 -10.71 -2.49 -9.31
CA PRO A 90 -11.30 -2.79 -10.61
C PRO A 90 -10.35 -2.44 -11.75
N GLY A 91 -10.13 -3.37 -12.68
CA GLY A 91 -9.27 -3.14 -13.86
C GLY A 91 -9.87 -2.22 -14.92
N LEU A 92 -11.10 -1.72 -14.72
CA LEU A 92 -11.83 -0.85 -15.64
C LEU A 92 -11.91 0.60 -15.16
N ALA A 93 -11.32 0.94 -14.01
CA ALA A 93 -11.30 2.30 -13.52
C ALA A 93 -10.63 3.24 -14.54
N SER A 94 -11.25 4.39 -14.78
CA SER A 94 -10.66 5.45 -15.57
C SER A 94 -9.41 6.01 -14.90
N VAL A 95 -8.61 6.73 -15.69
CA VAL A 95 -7.43 7.44 -15.17
C VAL A 95 -7.87 8.43 -14.09
N LEU A 96 -8.97 9.16 -14.30
CA LEU A 96 -9.46 10.15 -13.34
C LEU A 96 -9.89 9.51 -12.01
N GLU A 97 -10.66 8.43 -12.05
CA GLU A 97 -11.07 7.70 -10.83
C GLU A 97 -9.86 7.15 -10.07
N THR A 98 -8.87 6.64 -10.80
CA THR A 98 -7.62 6.16 -10.22
C THR A 98 -6.88 7.31 -9.53
N THR A 99 -6.68 8.44 -10.24
CA THR A 99 -5.99 9.61 -9.69
C THR A 99 -6.69 10.15 -8.45
N ILE A 100 -8.01 10.34 -8.48
CA ILE A 100 -8.79 10.80 -7.32
C ILE A 100 -8.58 9.86 -6.12
N ALA A 101 -8.57 8.54 -6.33
CA ALA A 101 -8.35 7.59 -5.25
C ALA A 101 -6.94 7.67 -4.66
N TYR A 102 -5.91 7.88 -5.49
CA TYR A 102 -4.53 8.07 -5.01
C TYR A 102 -4.37 9.39 -4.23
N GLU A 103 -4.96 10.48 -4.72
CA GLU A 103 -4.92 11.77 -4.01
C GLU A 103 -5.68 11.70 -2.69
N GLN A 104 -6.81 10.99 -2.62
CA GLN A 104 -7.50 10.74 -1.35
C GLN A 104 -6.60 10.02 -0.34
N VAL A 105 -5.88 8.98 -0.79
CA VAL A 105 -4.90 8.26 0.05
C VAL A 105 -3.78 9.17 0.51
N ALA A 106 -3.26 10.02 -0.37
CA ALA A 106 -2.19 10.97 -0.06
C ALA A 106 -2.65 11.95 1.04
N VAL A 107 -3.80 12.60 0.86
CA VAL A 107 -4.39 13.50 1.86
C VAL A 107 -4.51 12.82 3.23
N ASP A 108 -5.13 11.64 3.29
CA ASP A 108 -5.39 10.96 4.56
C ASP A 108 -4.10 10.51 5.26
N LEU A 109 -3.15 9.94 4.52
CA LEU A 109 -1.87 9.47 5.08
C LEU A 109 -0.98 10.64 5.50
N THR A 110 -0.80 11.65 4.65
CA THR A 110 0.02 12.81 4.97
C THR A 110 -0.57 13.57 6.18
N ALA A 111 -1.90 13.67 6.29
CA ALA A 111 -2.56 14.28 7.44
C ALA A 111 -2.42 13.46 8.73
N TRP A 112 -2.40 12.13 8.61
CA TRP A 112 -2.07 11.28 9.75
C TRP A 112 -0.61 11.44 10.17
N VAL A 113 0.35 11.42 9.24
CA VAL A 113 1.77 11.61 9.53
C VAL A 113 2.02 12.97 10.18
N ALA A 114 1.45 14.05 9.63
CA ALA A 114 1.60 15.40 10.18
C ALA A 114 1.18 15.50 11.65
N ARG A 115 0.12 14.78 12.06
CA ARG A 115 -0.37 14.75 13.46
C ARG A 115 0.48 13.91 14.40
N MET A 116 1.23 12.95 13.86
CA MET A 116 2.01 11.98 14.62
C MET A 116 3.51 12.30 14.65
N GLU A 117 3.98 13.14 13.73
CA GLU A 117 5.39 13.52 13.58
C GLU A 117 5.87 14.36 14.78
N PRO A 118 6.85 13.88 15.56
CA PRO A 118 7.38 14.62 16.71
C PRO A 118 8.33 15.76 16.35
N ASP A 119 8.99 15.74 15.20
CA ASP A 119 9.91 16.80 14.78
C ASP A 119 9.12 18.00 14.23
N PRO A 120 9.20 19.19 14.87
CA PRO A 120 8.41 20.35 14.45
C PRO A 120 8.69 20.82 13.03
N TYR A 121 9.91 20.66 12.53
CA TYR A 121 10.26 21.02 11.15
C TYR A 121 9.58 20.05 10.17
N LEU A 122 9.64 18.75 10.44
CA LEU A 122 8.98 17.75 9.62
C LEU A 122 7.45 17.88 9.69
N THR A 123 6.87 18.17 10.86
CA THR A 123 5.43 18.46 10.98
C THR A 123 5.02 19.57 10.02
N ARG A 124 5.76 20.69 9.96
CA ARG A 124 5.46 21.78 9.01
C ARG A 124 5.59 21.37 7.56
N ALA A 125 6.57 20.52 7.23
CA ALA A 125 6.71 19.99 5.88
C ALA A 125 5.51 19.11 5.50
N TYR A 126 5.06 18.24 6.40
CA TYR A 126 3.87 17.41 6.17
C TYR A 126 2.58 18.23 6.14
N GLU A 127 2.40 19.22 7.01
CA GLU A 127 1.25 20.14 6.96
C GLU A 127 1.17 20.85 5.61
N PHE A 128 2.30 21.28 5.05
CA PHE A 128 2.35 21.83 3.70
C PHE A 128 2.00 20.77 2.64
N GLY A 129 2.55 19.56 2.75
CA GLY A 129 2.24 18.44 1.86
C GLY A 129 0.75 18.11 1.81
N VAL A 130 0.06 18.09 2.96
CA VAL A 130 -1.39 17.87 3.02
C VAL A 130 -2.17 18.91 2.22
N LEU A 131 -1.73 20.18 2.27
CA LEU A 131 -2.38 21.25 1.52
C LEU A 131 -2.23 21.07 0.00
N GLU A 132 -1.07 20.57 -0.44
CA GLU A 132 -0.81 20.24 -1.84
C GLU A 132 -1.67 19.05 -2.30
N ASP A 133 -1.64 17.94 -1.56
CA ASP A 133 -2.47 16.75 -1.83
C ASP A 133 -3.96 17.11 -1.89
N PHE A 134 -4.43 17.99 -0.98
CA PHE A 134 -5.82 18.44 -0.96
C PHE A 134 -6.19 19.30 -2.17
N ASP A 135 -5.30 20.21 -2.57
CA ASP A 135 -5.48 21.03 -3.77
C ASP A 135 -5.51 20.18 -5.06
N HIS A 136 -4.68 19.14 -5.15
CA HIS A 136 -4.74 18.17 -6.24
C HIS A 136 -6.07 17.43 -6.26
N LEU A 137 -6.49 16.85 -5.12
CA LEU A 137 -7.76 16.15 -5.00
C LEU A 137 -8.93 17.04 -5.41
N TYR A 138 -8.95 18.30 -4.96
CA TYR A 138 -9.98 19.26 -5.32
C TYR A 138 -10.02 19.53 -6.83
N ARG A 139 -8.86 19.73 -7.46
CA ARG A 139 -8.77 19.98 -8.91
C ARG A 139 -9.28 18.79 -9.72
N TYR A 140 -8.87 17.57 -9.36
CA TYR A 140 -9.32 16.36 -10.07
C TYR A 140 -10.81 16.08 -9.86
N ALA A 141 -11.36 16.37 -8.68
CA ALA A 141 -12.79 16.26 -8.43
C ALA A 141 -13.66 17.27 -9.21
N ASN A 142 -13.04 18.31 -9.79
CA ASN A 142 -13.72 19.37 -10.54
C ASN A 142 -13.48 19.29 -12.07
N LEU A 143 -13.07 18.12 -12.57
CA LEU A 143 -12.97 17.80 -14.01
C LEU A 143 -14.21 17.06 -14.52
#